data_AF-A0AAV3Z5P2-F1
#
_entry.id   AF-A0AAV3Z5P2-F1
#
_cell.length_a   1.000
_cell.length_b   1.000
_cell.length_c   1.000
_cell.angle_alpha   90.00
_cell.angle_beta   90.00
_cell.angle_gamma   90.00
#
_symmetry.space_group_name_H-M   'P 1'
#
loop_
_entity.id
_entity.type
_entity.pdbx_description
1 polymer ?
#
loop_
_entity_poly.entity_id
_entity_poly.type
_entity_poly.pdbx_seq_one_letter_code
_entity_poly.pdbx_strand_id
1 'polypeptide(L)'
;MFKPLSKTEIISNASILFAKEKSTATMKMFVYVALMALVAISHAMTVTKMETFPNEKNDVTCPDKSTCPDGNTCCELAEGGYGCCPLPEAVCCSDKMHCCPSGYKCDVSASMCIKGDHILTWFTKGPAKPVPVVNDVTCPDQSTCPDNTTCCEAAQGGYGCCPLPKATCCSDKIHCCPEGYKCDLSAGLCLKGDDILTWFTKYPAKRHAKSTPLV
;
A
#
# COMPACT_ATOMS: atom_id res chain seq x y z
N MET A 1 20.59 51.64 -13.94
CA MET A 1 22.01 51.72 -13.51
C MET A 1 22.83 50.84 -14.44
N PHE A 2 23.89 51.41 -15.01
CA PHE A 2 24.65 50.92 -16.16
C PHE A 2 25.66 49.81 -15.83
N LYS A 3 26.19 49.24 -16.91
CA LYS A 3 26.88 47.96 -17.17
C LYS A 3 28.42 48.05 -16.87
N PRO A 4 29.33 47.13 -17.32
CA PRO A 4 30.33 46.40 -16.52
C PRO A 4 31.83 46.66 -16.91
N LEU A 5 32.76 45.81 -16.38
CA LEU A 5 34.22 45.62 -16.72
C LEU A 5 35.16 46.81 -16.34
N SER A 6 36.46 46.72 -15.98
CA SER A 6 37.56 45.73 -16.07
C SER A 6 38.76 46.20 -15.20
N LYS A 7 39.68 45.25 -14.93
CA LYS A 7 41.12 45.34 -14.55
C LYS A 7 41.88 46.59 -15.00
N THR A 8 42.84 47.02 -14.17
CA THR A 8 44.20 47.46 -14.60
C THR A 8 45.10 47.41 -13.35
N GLU A 9 45.99 46.39 -13.21
CA GLU A 9 47.43 46.48 -13.51
C GLU A 9 48.22 47.15 -12.34
N ILE A 10 49.39 46.75 -11.83
CA ILE A 10 50.56 46.02 -12.31
C ILE A 10 51.40 45.73 -11.04
N ILE A 11 51.76 44.46 -10.83
CA ILE A 11 53.13 43.95 -10.62
C ILE A 11 54.13 44.92 -9.96
N SER A 12 54.72 44.48 -8.84
CA SER A 12 56.18 44.34 -8.64
C SER A 12 56.65 44.75 -7.23
N ASN A 13 57.55 43.93 -6.69
CA ASN A 13 58.42 44.17 -5.54
C ASN A 13 57.84 43.97 -4.14
N ALA A 14 57.83 42.71 -3.70
CA ALA A 14 58.36 42.33 -2.38
C ALA A 14 58.56 40.81 -2.28
N SER A 15 59.44 40.26 -3.12
CA SER A 15 60.40 39.29 -2.59
C SER A 15 61.19 39.99 -1.46
N ILE A 16 61.70 39.23 -0.48
CA ILE A 16 62.36 39.66 0.77
C ILE A 16 61.31 39.72 1.91
N LEU A 17 60.93 38.65 2.62
CA LEU A 17 61.77 37.84 3.53
C LEU A 17 61.09 36.48 3.82
N PHE A 18 61.11 35.54 2.87
CA PHE A 18 61.02 34.11 3.21
C PHE A 18 62.43 33.61 3.50
N ALA A 19 62.99 34.04 4.62
CA ALA A 19 64.27 33.55 5.10
C ALA A 19 64.05 32.88 6.47
N LYS A 20 64.41 31.59 6.52
CA LYS A 20 64.57 30.73 7.71
C LYS A 20 63.26 30.27 8.37
N GLU A 21 63.05 29.03 8.76
CA GLU A 21 63.80 27.77 8.65
C GLU A 21 62.84 26.66 9.14
N LYS A 22 62.89 25.49 8.49
CA LYS A 22 62.70 24.15 9.10
C LYS A 22 61.37 23.82 9.80
N SER A 23 60.52 23.07 9.07
CA SER A 23 60.23 21.65 9.35
C SER A 23 58.93 21.25 8.65
N THR A 24 59.09 20.62 7.48
CA THR A 24 58.06 20.31 6.49
C THR A 24 57.18 19.11 6.83
N ALA A 25 57.28 18.55 8.05
CA ALA A 25 56.50 17.39 8.49
C ALA A 25 55.28 17.77 9.35
N THR A 26 55.44 18.69 10.31
CA THR A 26 54.36 19.08 11.23
C THR A 26 53.26 19.86 10.53
N MET A 27 53.61 20.81 9.65
CA MET A 27 52.60 21.58 8.90
C MET A 27 51.83 20.72 7.89
N LYS A 28 52.47 19.73 7.27
CA LYS A 28 51.76 18.73 6.44
C LYS A 28 50.85 17.85 7.28
N MET A 29 51.25 17.52 8.51
CA MET A 29 50.42 16.75 9.45
C MET A 29 49.19 17.56 9.90
N PHE A 30 49.34 18.85 10.22
CA PHE A 30 48.21 19.73 10.55
C PHE A 30 47.28 19.97 9.36
N VAL A 31 47.82 20.21 8.16
CA VAL A 31 47.02 20.36 6.93
C VAL A 31 46.31 19.04 6.58
N TYR A 32 46.95 17.89 6.79
CA TYR A 32 46.37 16.57 6.57
C TYR A 32 45.30 16.24 7.62
N VAL A 33 45.52 16.54 8.90
CA VAL A 33 44.51 16.36 9.96
C VAL A 33 43.33 17.30 9.75
N ALA A 34 43.55 18.54 9.32
CA ALA A 34 42.48 19.49 8.96
C ALA A 34 41.70 19.01 7.71
N LEU A 35 42.39 18.50 6.68
CA LEU A 35 41.75 17.90 5.50
C LEU A 35 40.95 16.64 5.87
N MET A 36 41.49 15.75 6.70
CA MET A 36 40.80 14.52 7.12
C MET A 36 39.61 14.82 8.05
N ALA A 37 39.69 15.87 8.88
CA ALA A 37 38.55 16.35 9.67
C ALA A 37 37.43 16.92 8.76
N LEU A 38 37.77 17.67 7.71
CA LEU A 38 36.79 18.14 6.72
C LEU A 38 36.19 16.99 5.88
N VAL A 39 36.98 15.95 5.60
CA VAL A 39 36.51 14.72 4.93
C VAL A 39 35.60 13.90 5.85
N ALA A 40 35.88 13.80 7.15
CA ALA A 40 35.01 13.11 8.12
C ALA A 40 33.64 13.78 8.28
N ILE A 41 33.56 15.11 8.17
CA ILE A 41 32.28 15.86 8.23
C ILE A 41 31.45 15.65 6.95
N SER A 42 32.08 15.34 5.81
CA SER A 42 31.39 15.00 4.56
C SER A 42 30.96 13.53 4.44
N HIS A 43 31.58 12.61 5.20
CA HIS A 43 31.16 11.20 5.25
C HIS A 43 30.03 10.91 6.26
N ALA A 44 29.69 11.84 7.15
CA ALA A 44 28.58 11.69 8.11
C ALA A 44 27.19 11.91 7.49
N MET A 45 27.11 12.31 6.21
CA MET A 45 25.85 12.67 5.53
C MET A 45 25.29 11.58 4.61
N THR A 46 25.97 10.44 4.41
CA THR A 46 25.54 9.41 3.43
C THR A 46 25.24 8.03 4.04
N VAL A 47 24.83 7.97 5.31
CA VAL A 47 24.03 6.81 5.77
C VAL A 47 22.56 7.16 5.59
N THR A 48 22.17 7.41 4.34
CA THR A 48 20.76 7.38 3.95
C THR A 48 20.26 5.98 4.20
N LYS A 49 19.47 5.84 5.26
CA LYS A 49 18.35 4.93 5.43
C LYS A 49 18.38 3.77 4.43
N MET A 50 18.68 2.56 4.93
CA MET A 50 18.24 1.35 4.27
C MET A 50 16.71 1.43 4.26
N GLU A 51 16.17 2.05 3.22
CA GLU A 51 14.80 1.81 2.80
C GLU A 51 14.78 0.30 2.62
N THR A 52 14.22 -0.41 3.60
CA THR A 52 13.61 -1.69 3.31
C THR A 52 12.67 -1.37 2.16
N PHE A 53 13.11 -1.68 0.93
CA PHE A 53 12.20 -1.75 -0.20
C PHE A 53 11.02 -2.54 0.35
N PRO A 54 9.80 -1.98 0.40
CA PRO A 54 8.65 -2.85 0.54
C PRO A 54 8.85 -3.84 -0.60
N ASN A 55 9.13 -5.09 -0.26
CA ASN A 55 9.05 -6.15 -1.23
C ASN A 55 7.60 -6.09 -1.65
N GLU A 56 7.34 -5.39 -2.74
CA GLU A 56 6.05 -5.28 -3.38
C GLU A 56 5.78 -6.70 -3.87
N LYS A 57 5.34 -7.54 -2.93
CA LYS A 57 4.87 -8.88 -3.23
C LYS A 57 3.66 -8.64 -4.10
N ASN A 58 3.86 -8.78 -5.40
CA ASN A 58 2.81 -8.71 -6.39
C ASN A 58 1.97 -9.98 -6.25
N ASP A 59 1.10 -9.98 -5.24
CA ASP A 59 0.22 -11.11 -4.97
C ASP A 59 -0.61 -11.40 -6.23
N VAL A 60 -0.63 -12.67 -6.62
CA VAL A 60 -1.36 -13.15 -7.78
C VAL A 60 -2.85 -13.15 -7.45
N THR A 61 -3.64 -12.36 -8.17
CA THR A 61 -5.10 -12.32 -8.00
C THR A 61 -5.75 -13.47 -8.78
N CYS A 62 -6.45 -14.34 -8.07
CA CYS A 62 -7.19 -15.46 -8.64
C CYS A 62 -8.52 -15.01 -9.27
N PRO A 63 -9.16 -15.85 -10.10
CA PRO A 63 -10.44 -15.51 -10.75
C PRO A 63 -11.58 -15.16 -9.79
N ASP A 64 -11.62 -15.78 -8.60
CA ASP A 64 -12.57 -15.47 -7.52
C ASP A 64 -12.20 -14.24 -6.69
N LYS A 65 -11.18 -13.47 -7.09
CA LYS A 65 -10.59 -12.32 -6.38
C LYS A 65 -9.79 -12.68 -5.13
N SER A 66 -9.68 -13.95 -4.76
CA SER A 66 -8.73 -14.38 -3.74
C SER A 66 -7.31 -14.08 -4.21
N THR A 67 -6.36 -14.05 -3.27
CA THR A 67 -4.98 -13.68 -3.57
C THR A 67 -4.01 -14.77 -3.15
N CYS A 68 -3.03 -15.03 -3.99
CA CYS A 68 -1.91 -15.91 -3.72
C CYS A 68 -0.63 -15.10 -3.59
N PRO A 69 0.33 -15.53 -2.76
CA PRO A 69 1.66 -14.93 -2.73
C PRO A 69 2.28 -14.83 -4.12
N ASP A 70 3.11 -13.82 -4.34
CA ASP A 70 3.92 -13.70 -5.56
C ASP A 70 4.66 -15.01 -5.88
N GLY A 71 4.73 -15.35 -7.17
CA GLY A 71 5.32 -16.60 -7.67
C GLY A 71 4.45 -17.86 -7.52
N ASN A 72 3.24 -17.76 -6.98
CA ASN A 72 2.31 -18.89 -6.87
C ASN A 72 1.28 -18.92 -8.00
N THR A 73 0.70 -20.10 -8.25
CA THR A 73 -0.35 -20.29 -9.27
C THR A 73 -1.71 -20.55 -8.60
N CYS A 74 -2.74 -19.84 -9.03
CA CYS A 74 -4.11 -20.09 -8.61
C CYS A 74 -4.63 -21.40 -9.20
N CYS A 75 -5.06 -22.33 -8.35
CA CYS A 75 -5.64 -23.59 -8.75
C CYS A 75 -6.96 -23.85 -8.05
N GLU A 76 -7.95 -24.39 -8.76
CA GLU A 76 -9.25 -24.72 -8.20
C GLU A 76 -9.20 -25.79 -7.11
N LEU A 77 -10.06 -25.64 -6.11
CA LEU A 77 -10.28 -26.60 -5.02
C LEU A 77 -11.56 -27.42 -5.23
N ALA A 78 -11.68 -28.55 -4.52
CA ALA A 78 -12.81 -29.48 -4.66
C ALA A 78 -14.15 -28.86 -4.23
N GLU A 79 -14.10 -28.00 -3.20
CA GLU A 79 -15.26 -27.32 -2.62
C GLU A 79 -15.65 -26.03 -3.37
N GLY A 80 -14.96 -25.72 -4.47
CA GLY A 80 -15.04 -24.43 -5.17
C GLY A 80 -14.00 -23.42 -4.67
N GLY A 81 -13.88 -22.30 -5.40
CA GLY A 81 -12.84 -21.29 -5.14
C GLY A 81 -11.43 -21.72 -5.57
N TYR A 82 -10.43 -20.96 -5.13
CA TYR A 82 -9.02 -21.17 -5.50
C TYR A 82 -8.11 -21.38 -4.29
N GLY A 83 -7.07 -22.19 -4.49
CA GLY A 83 -5.93 -22.36 -3.62
C GLY A 83 -4.63 -22.02 -4.34
N CYS A 84 -3.56 -21.82 -3.58
CA CYS A 84 -2.26 -21.41 -4.10
C CYS A 84 -1.35 -22.62 -4.27
N CYS A 85 -0.97 -22.92 -5.50
CA CYS A 85 0.16 -23.81 -5.75
C CYS A 85 1.47 -23.03 -5.50
N PRO A 86 2.40 -23.53 -4.68
CA PRO A 86 3.66 -22.84 -4.34
C PRO A 86 4.70 -22.92 -5.48
N LEU A 87 4.25 -22.81 -6.72
CA LEU A 87 5.03 -22.91 -7.93
C LEU A 87 4.49 -21.92 -8.98
N PRO A 88 5.37 -21.28 -9.76
CA PRO A 88 4.94 -20.44 -10.88
C PRO A 88 4.49 -21.32 -12.04
N GLU A 89 3.45 -20.87 -12.75
CA GLU A 89 2.89 -21.55 -13.94
C GLU A 89 2.60 -23.04 -13.71
N ALA A 90 2.12 -23.39 -12.51
CA ALA A 90 1.93 -24.77 -12.11
C ALA A 90 0.77 -25.44 -12.88
N VAL A 91 0.91 -26.75 -13.08
CA VAL A 91 -0.16 -27.60 -13.60
C VAL A 91 -1.05 -28.03 -12.44
N CYS A 92 -2.29 -27.54 -12.41
CA CYS A 92 -3.26 -27.93 -11.40
C CYS A 92 -3.79 -29.35 -11.66
N CYS A 93 -3.59 -30.28 -10.73
CA CYS A 93 -4.03 -31.66 -10.89
C CYS A 93 -5.56 -31.80 -10.73
N SER A 94 -6.12 -32.84 -11.35
CA SER A 94 -7.57 -33.12 -11.36
C SER A 94 -8.13 -33.55 -10.01
N ASP A 95 -7.26 -33.94 -9.07
CA ASP A 95 -7.61 -34.26 -7.69
C ASP A 95 -8.01 -33.04 -6.85
N LYS A 96 -7.88 -31.82 -7.42
CA LYS A 96 -8.20 -30.54 -6.80
C LYS A 96 -7.41 -30.23 -5.51
N MET A 97 -6.42 -31.04 -5.15
CA MET A 97 -5.59 -30.85 -3.94
C MET A 97 -4.11 -30.61 -4.26
N HIS A 98 -3.61 -31.19 -5.35
CA HIS A 98 -2.19 -31.12 -5.69
C HIS A 98 -1.92 -30.40 -7.01
N CYS A 99 -0.67 -30.02 -7.20
CA CYS A 99 -0.19 -29.36 -8.39
C CYS A 99 1.22 -29.83 -8.72
N CYS A 100 1.58 -29.71 -10.00
CA CYS A 100 2.88 -30.08 -10.53
C CYS A 100 3.59 -28.86 -11.12
N PRO A 101 4.93 -28.87 -11.18
CA PRO A 101 5.67 -27.83 -11.87
C PRO A 101 5.31 -27.74 -13.35
N SER A 102 5.55 -26.57 -13.95
CA SER A 102 5.32 -26.36 -15.38
C SER A 102 6.02 -27.42 -16.23
N GLY A 103 5.29 -27.98 -17.20
CA GLY A 103 5.76 -29.04 -18.09
C GLY A 103 5.77 -30.45 -17.51
N TYR A 104 5.31 -30.67 -16.27
CA TYR A 104 5.03 -32.00 -15.73
C TYR A 104 3.54 -32.37 -15.91
N LYS A 105 3.25 -33.66 -15.98
CA LYS A 105 1.88 -34.21 -15.98
C LYS A 105 1.59 -34.82 -14.61
N CYS A 106 0.36 -34.64 -14.12
CA CYS A 106 -0.08 -35.30 -12.89
C CYS A 106 -0.42 -36.77 -13.17
N ASP A 107 0.21 -37.68 -12.45
CA ASP A 107 -0.25 -39.05 -12.29
C ASP A 107 -0.92 -39.18 -10.92
N VAL A 108 -2.25 -39.10 -10.91
CA VAL A 108 -3.05 -39.14 -9.67
C VAL A 108 -3.04 -40.52 -9.04
N SER A 109 -2.97 -41.58 -9.85
CA SER A 109 -2.93 -42.97 -9.36
C SER A 109 -1.61 -43.26 -8.64
N ALA A 110 -0.51 -42.75 -9.18
CA ALA A 110 0.81 -42.84 -8.54
C ALA A 110 1.05 -41.74 -7.48
N SER A 111 0.20 -40.71 -7.42
CA SER A 111 0.38 -39.52 -6.57
C SER A 111 1.70 -38.76 -6.86
N MET A 112 2.08 -38.67 -8.13
CA MET A 112 3.36 -38.07 -8.56
C MET A 112 3.20 -37.18 -9.79
N CYS A 113 4.19 -36.33 -10.04
CA CYS A 113 4.34 -35.57 -11.27
C CYS A 113 5.38 -36.25 -12.16
N ILE A 114 5.03 -36.45 -13.43
CA ILE A 114 5.87 -37.17 -14.40
C ILE A 114 6.22 -36.29 -15.61
N LYS A 115 7.47 -36.37 -16.05
CA LYS A 115 7.97 -35.75 -17.30
C LYS A 115 9.07 -36.63 -17.90
N GLY A 116 8.71 -37.48 -18.86
CA GLY A 116 9.62 -38.53 -19.34
C GLY A 116 9.98 -39.46 -18.17
N ASP A 117 11.29 -39.68 -17.95
CA ASP A 117 11.79 -40.51 -16.85
C ASP A 117 11.89 -39.76 -15.51
N HIS A 118 11.56 -38.46 -15.47
CA HIS A 118 11.62 -37.65 -14.27
C HIS A 118 10.32 -37.79 -13.49
N ILE A 119 10.43 -38.36 -12.29
CA ILE A 119 9.32 -38.56 -11.37
C ILE A 119 9.59 -37.76 -10.10
N LEU A 120 8.66 -36.90 -9.71
CA LEU A 120 8.75 -36.11 -8.48
C LEU A 120 7.43 -36.13 -7.71
N THR A 121 7.52 -35.96 -6.39
CA THR A 121 6.35 -35.81 -5.54
C THR A 121 5.65 -34.50 -5.87
N TRP A 122 4.33 -34.55 -6.06
CA TRP A 122 3.52 -33.37 -6.30
C TRP A 122 3.51 -32.40 -5.11
N PHE A 123 3.06 -31.19 -5.36
CA PHE A 123 2.98 -30.14 -4.35
C PHE A 123 1.53 -29.97 -3.92
N THR A 124 1.30 -29.85 -2.62
CA THR A 124 -0.04 -29.59 -2.07
C THR A 124 -0.37 -28.11 -2.21
N LYS A 125 -1.60 -27.80 -2.65
CA LYS A 125 -2.11 -26.43 -2.69
C LYS A 125 -2.25 -25.89 -1.25
N GLY A 126 -1.79 -24.66 -1.02
CA GLY A 126 -2.13 -23.90 0.17
C GLY A 126 -3.48 -23.17 0.01
N PRO A 127 -4.05 -22.66 1.10
CA PRO A 127 -5.22 -21.79 1.02
C PRO A 127 -4.85 -20.49 0.31
N ALA A 128 -5.73 -20.01 -0.59
CA ALA A 128 -5.64 -18.63 -1.05
C ALA A 128 -6.09 -17.69 0.07
N LYS A 129 -5.50 -16.49 0.11
CA LYS A 129 -5.95 -15.45 1.00
C LYS A 129 -7.34 -15.03 0.51
N PRO A 130 -8.38 -15.20 1.35
CA PRO A 130 -9.75 -14.99 0.93
C PRO A 130 -9.95 -13.53 0.52
N VAL A 131 -10.91 -13.31 -0.37
CA VAL A 131 -11.45 -11.97 -0.59
C VAL A 131 -11.87 -11.42 0.77
N PRO A 132 -11.52 -10.18 1.14
CA PRO A 132 -12.15 -9.54 2.28
C PRO A 132 -13.65 -9.62 2.07
N VAL A 133 -14.35 -10.41 2.89
CA VAL A 133 -15.80 -10.48 2.85
C VAL A 133 -16.30 -9.13 3.34
N VAL A 134 -16.56 -8.24 2.39
CA VAL A 134 -17.22 -6.97 2.68
C VAL A 134 -18.70 -7.33 2.73
N ASN A 135 -19.25 -7.51 3.94
CA ASN A 135 -20.69 -7.60 4.13
C ASN A 135 -21.27 -6.20 3.91
N ASP A 136 -21.29 -5.76 2.66
CA ASP A 136 -21.75 -4.43 2.32
C ASP A 136 -23.26 -4.33 2.60
N VAL A 137 -23.66 -3.25 3.26
CA VAL A 137 -25.04 -2.87 3.45
C VAL A 137 -25.55 -2.27 2.13
N THR A 138 -26.50 -2.96 1.50
CA THR A 138 -27.18 -2.45 0.30
C THR A 138 -28.20 -1.38 0.68
N CYS A 139 -28.01 -0.18 0.15
CA CYS A 139 -28.93 0.94 0.31
C CYS A 139 -30.14 0.81 -0.62
N PRO A 140 -31.25 1.52 -0.34
CA PRO A 140 -32.46 1.44 -1.17
C PRO A 140 -32.28 1.86 -2.64
N ASP A 141 -31.27 2.67 -2.97
CA ASP A 141 -30.94 3.04 -4.35
C ASP A 141 -29.97 2.07 -5.05
N GLN A 142 -29.74 0.89 -4.46
CA GLN A 142 -28.75 -0.13 -4.86
C GLN A 142 -27.28 0.31 -4.72
N SER A 143 -27.01 1.47 -4.11
CA SER A 143 -25.64 1.77 -3.67
C SER A 143 -25.24 0.89 -2.50
N THR A 144 -23.94 0.76 -2.27
CA THR A 144 -23.38 -0.09 -1.22
C THR A 144 -22.56 0.73 -0.23
N CYS A 145 -22.74 0.41 1.04
CA CYS A 145 -21.93 0.91 2.14
C CYS A 145 -21.19 -0.26 2.81
N PRO A 146 -19.97 -0.06 3.34
CA PRO A 146 -19.25 -1.10 4.09
C PRO A 146 -20.06 -1.69 5.24
N ASP A 147 -19.66 -2.88 5.71
CA ASP A 147 -20.26 -3.48 6.90
C ASP A 147 -20.20 -2.55 8.13
N ASN A 148 -21.15 -2.71 9.05
CA ASN A 148 -21.30 -1.90 10.27
C ASN A 148 -21.55 -0.39 10.02
N THR A 149 -22.15 -0.05 8.87
CA THR A 149 -22.54 1.33 8.53
C THR A 149 -24.05 1.43 8.33
N THR A 150 -24.56 2.65 8.20
CA THR A 150 -26.00 2.89 7.95
C THR A 150 -26.19 3.73 6.70
N CYS A 151 -27.05 3.25 5.80
CA CYS A 151 -27.48 4.03 4.64
C CYS A 151 -28.38 5.19 5.09
N CYS A 152 -27.98 6.41 4.78
CA CYS A 152 -28.75 7.62 5.04
C CYS A 152 -28.89 8.44 3.76
N GLU A 153 -30.00 9.17 3.60
CA GLU A 153 -30.14 10.09 2.47
C GLU A 153 -29.03 11.16 2.45
N ALA A 154 -28.53 11.44 1.25
CA ALA A 154 -27.52 12.46 1.02
C ALA A 154 -28.14 13.76 0.46
N ALA A 155 -27.53 14.91 0.77
CA ALA A 155 -28.00 16.22 0.32
C ALA A 155 -28.06 16.35 -1.21
N GLN A 156 -27.19 15.63 -1.94
CA GLN A 156 -27.13 15.63 -3.41
C GLN A 156 -28.06 14.57 -4.06
N GLY A 157 -28.93 13.93 -3.27
CA GLY A 157 -29.78 12.82 -3.71
C GLY A 157 -29.09 11.46 -3.67
N GLY A 158 -29.89 10.40 -3.57
CA GLY A 158 -29.42 9.04 -3.30
C GLY A 158 -28.99 8.86 -1.85
N TYR A 159 -28.09 7.91 -1.60
CA TYR A 159 -27.64 7.56 -0.25
C TYR A 159 -26.14 7.85 -0.01
N GLY A 160 -25.83 8.12 1.26
CA GLY A 160 -24.49 8.17 1.83
C GLY A 160 -24.40 7.24 3.03
N CYS A 161 -23.19 6.83 3.35
CA CYS A 161 -22.88 5.93 4.44
C CYS A 161 -22.58 6.72 5.70
N CYS A 162 -23.35 6.49 6.75
CA CYS A 162 -22.97 6.89 8.09
C CYS A 162 -21.97 5.88 8.66
N PRO A 163 -20.81 6.31 9.23
CA PRO A 163 -19.79 5.41 9.77
C PRO A 163 -20.19 4.69 11.07
N LEU A 164 -21.48 4.68 11.40
CA LEU A 164 -22.04 4.07 12.59
C LEU A 164 -23.10 3.03 12.19
N PRO A 165 -23.19 1.90 12.89
CA PRO A 165 -24.27 0.95 12.72
C PRO A 165 -25.56 1.51 13.34
N LYS A 166 -26.71 1.25 12.70
CA LYS A 166 -28.05 1.67 13.16
C LYS A 166 -28.15 3.17 13.52
N ALA A 167 -27.47 4.00 12.75
CA ALA A 167 -27.37 5.42 13.01
C ALA A 167 -28.71 6.15 12.80
N THR A 168 -28.92 7.21 13.58
CA THR A 168 -29.99 8.17 13.33
C THR A 168 -29.53 9.16 12.27
N CYS A 169 -30.16 9.13 11.10
CA CYS A 169 -29.85 10.07 10.02
C CYS A 169 -30.43 11.46 10.33
N CYS A 170 -29.58 12.49 10.39
CA CYS A 170 -30.04 13.86 10.61
C CYS A 170 -30.71 14.42 9.35
N SER A 171 -31.68 15.32 9.54
CA SER A 171 -32.47 15.93 8.47
C SER A 171 -31.69 16.92 7.60
N ASP A 172 -30.49 17.31 8.02
CA ASP A 172 -29.55 18.08 7.20
C ASP A 172 -28.99 17.30 6.00
N LYS A 173 -29.23 15.97 5.94
CA LYS A 173 -28.74 15.05 4.91
C LYS A 173 -27.22 15.00 4.76
N ILE A 174 -26.47 15.50 5.75
CA ILE A 174 -25.01 15.52 5.78
C ILE A 174 -24.48 14.77 7.00
N HIS A 175 -25.14 14.88 8.15
CA HIS A 175 -24.66 14.29 9.40
C HIS A 175 -25.56 13.18 9.94
N CYS A 176 -25.02 12.36 10.82
CA CYS A 176 -25.72 11.29 11.48
C CYS A 176 -25.27 11.18 12.94
N CYS A 177 -26.13 10.60 13.75
CA CYS A 177 -25.90 10.37 15.17
C CYS A 177 -25.94 8.88 15.49
N PRO A 178 -25.33 8.44 16.60
CA PRO A 178 -25.46 7.06 17.07
C PRO A 178 -26.92 6.65 17.33
N GLU A 179 -27.14 5.35 17.46
CA GLU A 179 -28.46 4.80 17.74
C GLU A 179 -29.08 5.39 19.02
N GLY A 180 -30.29 5.93 18.90
CA GLY A 180 -31.03 6.54 20.02
C GLY A 180 -30.58 7.95 20.42
N TYR A 181 -29.64 8.57 19.69
CA TYR A 181 -29.32 10.00 19.83
C TYR A 181 -30.18 10.85 18.89
N LYS A 182 -30.57 12.04 19.34
CA LYS A 182 -31.28 13.04 18.54
C LYS A 182 -30.34 14.09 17.99
N CYS A 183 -30.53 14.50 16.74
CA CYS A 183 -29.73 15.56 16.13
C CYS A 183 -30.22 16.95 16.58
N ASP A 184 -29.33 17.73 17.18
CA ASP A 184 -29.47 19.18 17.32
C ASP A 184 -28.73 19.86 16.16
N LEU A 185 -29.49 20.33 15.17
CA LEU A 185 -28.93 20.96 13.97
C LEU A 185 -28.35 22.35 14.23
N SER A 186 -28.85 23.05 15.25
CA SER A 186 -28.39 24.40 15.58
C SER A 186 -27.04 24.37 16.27
N ALA A 187 -26.84 23.38 17.15
CA ALA A 187 -25.57 23.18 17.84
C ALA A 187 -24.59 22.29 17.07
N GLY A 188 -25.07 21.47 16.12
CA GLY A 188 -24.25 20.49 15.41
C GLY A 188 -23.87 19.28 16.28
N LEU A 189 -24.79 18.85 17.14
CA LEU A 189 -24.55 17.86 18.19
C LEU A 189 -25.60 16.73 18.17
N CYS A 190 -25.22 15.61 18.75
CA CYS A 190 -26.07 14.47 19.05
C CYS A 190 -26.38 14.48 20.54
N LEU A 191 -27.66 14.46 20.91
CA LEU A 191 -28.13 14.54 22.29
C LEU A 191 -28.88 13.27 22.70
N LYS A 192 -28.57 12.75 23.89
CA LYS A 192 -29.32 11.64 24.51
C LYS A 192 -29.31 11.78 26.05
N GLY A 193 -30.38 12.31 26.61
CA GLY A 193 -30.37 12.67 28.04
C GLY A 193 -29.34 13.76 28.29
N ASP A 194 -28.39 13.50 29.19
CA ASP A 194 -27.27 14.41 29.49
C ASP A 194 -26.03 14.14 28.60
N ASP A 195 -26.05 13.10 27.77
CA ASP A 195 -24.95 12.78 26.86
C ASP A 195 -24.98 13.70 25.64
N ILE A 196 -23.86 14.39 25.42
CA ILE A 196 -23.65 15.32 24.30
C ILE A 196 -22.43 14.86 23.50
N LEU A 197 -22.63 14.57 22.22
CA LEU A 197 -21.58 14.16 21.30
C LEU A 197 -21.57 15.04 20.06
N THR A 198 -20.42 15.21 19.42
CA THR A 198 -20.38 15.77 18.07
C THR A 198 -20.96 14.75 17.09
N TRP A 199 -21.73 15.24 16.11
CA TRP A 199 -22.28 14.39 15.07
C TRP A 199 -21.20 13.87 14.11
N PHE A 200 -21.57 12.86 13.33
CA PHE A 200 -20.69 12.21 12.37
C PHE A 200 -21.07 12.62 10.96
N THR A 201 -20.09 12.94 10.12
CA THR A 201 -20.33 13.28 8.72
C THR A 201 -20.46 12.01 7.89
N LYS A 202 -21.49 11.95 7.03
CA LYS A 202 -21.67 10.87 6.07
C LYS A 202 -20.62 10.95 4.97
N TYR A 203 -20.23 9.81 4.40
CA TYR A 203 -19.43 9.75 3.18
C TYR A 203 -20.26 9.14 2.03
N PRO A 204 -19.92 9.37 0.76
CA PRO A 204 -20.73 8.88 -0.36
C PRO A 204 -20.78 7.34 -0.40
N ALA A 205 -21.96 6.78 -0.67
CA ALA A 205 -22.12 5.36 -0.92
C ALA A 205 -21.54 4.98 -2.29
N LYS A 206 -21.02 3.75 -2.40
CA LYS A 206 -20.48 3.24 -3.66
C LYS A 206 -21.64 2.94 -4.60
N ARG A 207 -21.75 3.69 -5.70
CA ARG A 207 -22.74 3.40 -6.74
C ARG A 207 -22.19 2.32 -7.65
N HIS A 208 -22.92 1.24 -7.82
CA HIS A 208 -22.71 0.36 -8.96
C HIS A 208 -23.14 1.12 -10.21
N ALA A 209 -22.27 1.21 -11.22
CA ALA A 209 -22.63 1.77 -12.50
C ALA A 209 -23.85 0.99 -13.00
N LYS A 210 -25.03 1.65 -13.08
CA LYS A 210 -26.21 1.02 -13.67
C LYS A 210 -25.81 0.54 -15.05
N SER A 211 -25.87 -0.76 -15.28
CA SER A 211 -25.95 -1.30 -16.63
C SER A 211 -27.17 -0.65 -17.26
N THR A 212 -26.95 0.33 -18.11
CA THR A 212 -27.98 0.88 -18.99
C THR A 212 -28.59 -0.31 -19.71
N PRO A 213 -29.91 -0.57 -19.62
CA PRO A 213 -30.54 -1.55 -20.47
C PRO A 213 -30.28 -1.11 -21.91
N LEU A 214 -29.56 -1.94 -22.67
CA LEU A 214 -29.58 -1.87 -24.13
C LEU A 214 -31.03 -2.18 -24.50
N VAL A 215 -31.80 -1.14 -24.83
CA VAL A 215 -33.10 -1.25 -25.50
C VAL A 215 -32.85 -1.38 -26.99
#